data_AF-A0A836VCT1-F1
#
_entry.id   AF-A0A836VCT1-F1
#
_cell.length_a   1.000
_cell.length_b   1.000
_cell.length_c   1.000
_cell.angle_alpha   90.00
_cell.angle_beta   90.00
_cell.angle_gamma   90.00
#
_symmetry.space_group_name_H-M   'P 1'
#
loop_
_entity.id
_entity.type
_entity.pdbx_description
1 polymer ?
#
loop_
_entity_poly.entity_id
_entity_poly.type
_entity_poly.pdbx_seq_one_letter_code
_entity_poly.pdbx_strand_id
1 'polypeptide(L)' 'DHVPTMEGDSNDNPSYSSVGRLFAIGYLKGLQEAVYGHASKEN' A
#
# COMPACT_ATOMS: atom_id res chain seq x y z
N ASP A 1 7.16 -3.28 6.93
CA ASP A 1 6.69 -3.45 8.33
C ASP A 1 6.19 -2.13 8.87
N HIS A 2 6.93 -1.06 8.62
CA HIS A 2 6.55 0.33 8.80
C HIS A 2 5.74 0.87 7.62
N VAL A 3 4.81 1.75 7.92
CA VAL A 3 3.93 2.42 6.95
C VAL A 3 4.09 3.94 7.05
N PRO A 4 3.69 4.74 6.05
CA PRO A 4 3.65 6.18 6.24
C PRO A 4 2.65 6.55 7.33
N THR A 5 2.98 7.56 8.14
CA THR A 5 1.99 8.26 8.96
C THR A 5 1.15 9.13 8.04
N MET A 6 -0.16 8.97 8.09
CA MET A 6 -1.11 9.70 7.24
C MET A 6 -1.77 10.85 8.02
N GLU A 7 -2.42 11.76 7.31
CA GLU A 7 -3.22 12.80 7.96
C GLU A 7 -4.31 12.16 8.85
N GLY A 8 -4.41 12.63 10.09
CA GLY A 8 -5.35 12.09 11.08
C GLY A 8 -4.84 10.88 11.88
N ASP A 9 -3.66 10.34 11.57
CA ASP A 9 -3.04 9.30 12.41
C ASP A 9 -2.47 9.90 13.70
N SER A 10 -2.50 9.13 14.79
CA SER A 10 -1.72 9.45 15.99
C SER A 10 -0.22 9.31 15.70
N ASN A 11 0.56 10.25 16.20
CA ASN A 11 2.01 10.22 16.10
C ASN A 11 2.68 9.56 17.33
N ASP A 12 1.91 9.02 18.28
CA ASP A 12 2.45 8.37 19.48
C ASP A 12 3.10 7.01 19.17
N ASN A 13 2.63 6.36 18.11
CA ASN A 13 3.24 5.16 17.56
C ASN A 13 3.31 5.26 16.04
N PRO A 14 4.27 6.04 15.52
CA PRO A 14 4.36 6.33 14.09
C PRO A 14 4.62 5.05 13.31
N SER A 15 4.23 5.08 12.04
CA SER A 15 4.49 3.99 11.11
C SER A 15 3.80 2.64 11.37
N TYR A 16 2.79 2.61 12.24
CA TYR A 16 1.98 1.40 12.48
C TYR A 16 0.48 1.61 12.33
N SER A 17 0.06 2.74 11.76
CA SER A 17 -1.36 3.03 11.58
C SER A 17 -2.05 2.10 10.59
N SER A 18 -3.34 1.85 10.81
CA SER A 18 -4.17 1.07 9.88
C SER A 18 -4.31 1.77 8.54
N VAL A 19 -4.42 3.11 8.53
CA VAL A 19 -4.58 3.90 7.31
C VAL A 19 -3.32 3.84 6.45
N GLY A 20 -2.15 4.09 7.05
CA GLY A 20 -0.86 3.96 6.36
C GLY A 20 -0.65 2.55 5.80
N ARG A 21 -1.08 1.52 6.53
CA ARG A 21 -1.00 0.13 6.08
C ARG A 21 -1.89 -0.15 4.87
N LEU A 22 -3.14 0.30 4.90
CA LEU A 22 -4.04 0.14 3.76
C LEU A 22 -3.49 0.85 2.52
N PHE A 23 -2.95 2.06 2.68
CA PHE A 23 -2.30 2.80 1.61
C PHE A 23 -1.11 2.02 1.02
N ALA A 24 -0.17 1.58 1.86
CA ALA A 24 1.03 0.88 1.40
C ALA A 24 0.69 -0.44 0.70
N ILE A 25 -0.26 -1.22 1.22
CA ILE A 25 -0.71 -2.48 0.60
C ILE A 25 -1.36 -2.20 -0.75
N GLY A 26 -2.27 -1.22 -0.84
CA GLY A 26 -2.94 -0.86 -2.08
C GLY A 26 -1.96 -0.40 -3.16
N TYR A 27 -1.00 0.45 -2.78
CA TYR A 27 0.04 0.92 -3.69
C TYR A 27 0.88 -0.22 -4.27
N LEU A 28 1.36 -1.13 -3.41
CA LEU A 28 2.16 -2.28 -3.84
C LEU A 28 1.37 -3.23 -4.74
N LYS A 29 0.10 -3.50 -4.41
CA LYS A 29 -0.79 -4.29 -5.26
C LYS A 29 -0.99 -3.65 -6.63
N GLY A 30 -1.23 -2.34 -6.67
CA GLY A 30 -1.40 -1.61 -7.94
C GLY A 30 -0.14 -1.67 -8.81
N LEU A 31 1.05 -1.52 -8.23
CA LEU A 31 2.31 -1.69 -8.97
C LEU A 31 2.47 -3.11 -9.50
N GLN A 32 2.14 -4.12 -8.70
CA GLN A 32 2.18 -5.52 -9.11
C GLN A 32 1.22 -5.79 -10.28
N GLU A 33 -0.01 -5.29 -10.20
CA GLU A 33 -1.01 -5.39 -11.26
C GLU A 33 -0.56 -4.66 -12.53
N ALA A 34 0.05 -3.48 -12.42
CA ALA A 34 0.57 -2.73 -13.56
C ALA A 34 1.68 -3.50 -14.30
N VAL A 35 2.56 -4.19 -13.57
CA VAL A 35 3.69 -4.94 -14.16
C VAL A 35 3.26 -6.31 -14.67
N TYR A 36 2.43 -7.05 -13.91
CA TYR A 36 2.14 -8.47 -14.19
C TYR A 36 0.71 -8.74 -14.65
N GLY A 37 -0.23 -7.80 -14.43
CA GLY A 37 -1.65 -7.97 -14.75
C GLY A 37 -1.97 -7.89 -16.25
N HIS A 38 -1.10 -7.28 -17.06
CA HIS A 38 -1.21 -7.28 -18.52
C HIS A 38 -0.61 -8.55 -19.17
N ALA A 39 0.39 -9.17 -18.53
CA ALA A 39 1.06 -10.36 -19.07
C ALA A 39 0.18 -11.62 -19.07
N SER A 40 -0.94 -11.61 -18.33
CA SER A 40 -1.86 -12.75 -18.17
C SER A 40 -3.13 -12.66 -19.02
N LYS A 41 -3.30 -11.59 -19.83
CA LYS A 41 -4.47 -11.40 -20.71
C LYS A 41 -4.25 -11.79 -22.18
N GLU A 42 -3.12 -12.41 -22.50
CA GLU A 42 -2.92 -13.03 -23.82
C GLU A 42 -3.15 -14.55 -23.71
N ASN A 43 -4.41 -14.96 -23.89
CA ASN A 43 -4.81 -16.32 -24.30
C ASN A 43 -6.26 -16.31 -24.82
#